data_AF-A0AAC9MWC7-F1
#
_entry.id   AF-A0AAC9MWC7-F1
#
_cell.length_a   1.000
_cell.length_b   1.000
_cell.length_c   1.000
_cell.angle_alpha   90.00
_cell.angle_beta   90.00
_cell.angle_gamma   90.00
#
_symmetry.space_group_name_H-M   'P 1'
#
loop_
_entity.id
_entity.type
_entity.pdbx_description
1 polymer ?
#
loop_
_entity_poly.entity_id
_entity_poly.type
_entity_poly.pdbx_seq_one_letter_code
_entity_poly.pdbx_strand_id
1 'polypeptide(L)'
;MSDGYEIDLERAPQILANLKEAESEVQKLIARASELALASFQGSDSVSNHATQEIRNLTLDSESGSLFHAITAYQEAIATQITNLETTLLNYHSTEELNAITGASMDLLET
;
A
#
# COMPACT_ATOMS: atom_id res chain seq x y z
N MET A 1 7.67 27.39 4.81
CA MET A 1 6.48 26.98 4.03
C MET A 1 6.12 25.61 4.51
N SER A 2 5.15 25.54 5.42
CA SER A 2 4.66 24.30 6.03
C SER A 2 3.51 23.84 5.15
N ASP A 3 3.80 23.03 4.13
CA ASP A 3 2.78 22.16 3.52
C ASP A 3 2.47 21.06 4.53
N GLY A 4 1.85 21.46 5.64
CA GLY A 4 1.29 20.56 6.62
C GLY A 4 0.04 20.01 5.96
N TYR A 5 0.12 18.79 5.42
CA TYR A 5 -1.07 17.98 5.25
C TYR A 5 -1.74 17.90 6.62
N GLU A 6 -2.76 18.73 6.82
CA GLU A 6 -3.64 18.65 7.98
C GLU A 6 -4.38 17.31 7.82
N ILE A 7 -3.89 16.29 8.52
CA ILE A 7 -4.54 14.98 8.49
C ILE A 7 -5.89 15.17 9.17
N ASP A 8 -6.96 15.05 8.39
CA ASP A 8 -8.31 14.96 8.90
C ASP A 8 -8.43 13.63 9.69
N LEU A 9 -8.21 13.72 11.00
CA LEU A 9 -8.17 12.59 11.92
C LEU A 9 -9.51 11.87 12.01
N GLU A 10 -10.62 12.56 11.73
CA GLU A 10 -11.95 11.93 11.68
C GLU A 10 -12.05 10.96 10.49
N ARG A 11 -11.36 11.26 9.40
CA ARG A 11 -11.33 10.42 8.18
C ARG A 11 -10.20 9.40 8.17
N ALA A 12 -9.18 9.57 9.01
CA ALA A 12 -8.01 8.72 9.02
C ALA A 12 -8.32 7.21 9.19
N PRO A 13 -9.29 6.77 10.03
CA PRO A 13 -9.68 5.36 10.10
C PRO A 13 -10.24 4.83 8.77
N GLN A 14 -11.06 5.62 8.09
CA GLN A 14 -11.62 5.23 6.79
C GLN A 14 -10.56 5.21 5.70
N ILE A 15 -9.63 6.17 5.71
CA ILE A 15 -8.49 6.20 4.78
C ILE A 15 -7.62 4.95 4.98
N LEU A 16 -7.32 4.59 6.23
CA LEU A 16 -6.55 3.39 6.56
C LEU A 16 -7.27 2.11 6.10
N ALA A 17 -8.59 2.03 6.29
CA ALA A 17 -9.40 0.91 5.80
C ALA A 17 -9.32 0.78 4.28
N ASN A 18 -9.46 1.90 3.55
CA ASN A 18 -9.37 1.93 2.09
C ASN A 18 -7.97 1.52 1.60
N LEU A 19 -6.90 1.96 2.28
CA LEU A 19 -5.52 1.57 1.94
C LEU A 19 -5.29 0.06 2.16
N LYS A 20 -5.82 -0.51 3.25
CA LYS A 20 -5.74 -1.95 3.52
C LYS A 20 -6.54 -2.78 2.50
N GLU A 21 -7.70 -2.27 2.08
CA GLU A 21 -8.47 -2.88 0.98
C GLU A 21 -7.69 -2.84 -0.33
N ALA A 22 -7.10 -1.69 -0.68
CA ALA A 22 -6.27 -1.55 -1.86
C ALA A 22 -5.06 -2.49 -1.84
N GLU A 23 -4.39 -2.65 -0.68
CA GLU A 23 -3.30 -3.61 -0.51
C GLU A 23 -3.76 -5.05 -0.80
N SER A 24 -4.93 -5.44 -0.28
CA SER A 24 -5.53 -6.77 -0.50
C SER A 24 -5.82 -7.01 -1.99
N GLU A 25 -6.37 -6.03 -2.69
CA GLU A 25 -6.62 -6.13 -4.14
C GLU A 25 -5.33 -6.24 -4.94
N VAL A 26 -4.28 -5.49 -4.56
CA VAL A 26 -2.94 -5.61 -5.16
C VAL A 26 -2.37 -7.01 -4.96
N GLN A 27 -2.49 -7.59 -3.76
CA GLN A 27 -2.05 -8.97 -3.51
C GLN A 27 -2.79 -9.99 -4.38
N LYS A 28 -4.11 -9.83 -4.57
CA LYS A 28 -4.88 -10.67 -5.50
C LYS A 28 -4.38 -10.53 -6.93
N LEU A 29 -4.03 -9.32 -7.36
CA LEU A 29 -3.51 -9.06 -8.70
C LEU A 29 -2.14 -9.74 -8.91
N ILE A 30 -1.25 -9.72 -7.90
CA ILE A 30 0.03 -10.46 -7.93
C ILE A 30 -0.22 -11.96 -8.12
N ALA A 31 -1.17 -12.53 -7.37
CA ALA A 31 -1.51 -13.95 -7.48
C ALA A 31 -2.02 -14.28 -8.89
N ARG A 32 -2.92 -13.47 -9.45
CA ARG A 32 -3.43 -13.64 -10.82
C ARG A 32 -2.35 -13.49 -11.89
N ALA A 33 -1.46 -12.51 -11.75
CA ALA A 33 -0.32 -12.34 -12.64
C ALA A 33 0.61 -13.57 -12.59
N SER A 34 0.85 -14.11 -11.39
CA SER A 34 1.66 -15.32 -11.21
C SER A 34 1.01 -16.55 -11.85
N GLU A 35 -0.32 -16.71 -11.72
CA GLU A 35 -1.09 -17.76 -12.41
C GLU A 35 -1.00 -17.63 -13.94
N LEU A 36 -1.09 -16.41 -14.46
CA LEU A 36 -0.96 -16.13 -15.89
C LEU A 36 0.44 -16.48 -16.42
N ALA A 37 1.49 -16.17 -15.66
CA ALA A 37 2.85 -16.53 -16.03
C ALA A 37 3.10 -18.04 -16.05
N LEU A 38 2.32 -18.81 -15.28
CA LEU A 38 2.36 -20.27 -15.24
C LEU A 38 1.47 -20.92 -16.31
N ALA A 39 0.50 -20.18 -16.86
CA ALA A 39 -0.37 -20.67 -17.92
C ALA A 39 0.43 -20.81 -19.23
N SER A 40 0.91 -22.02 -19.52
CA SER A 40 1.42 -22.37 -20.84
C SER A 40 0.26 -22.57 -21.81
N PHE A 41 0.24 -21.86 -22.94
CA PHE A 41 -0.74 -22.16 -23.99
C PHE A 41 -0.41 -23.53 -24.57
N GLN A 42 -1.31 -24.50 -24.43
CA GLN A 42 -1.17 -25.83 -25.02
C GLN A 42 -1.39 -25.78 -26.53
N GLY A 43 -0.42 -25.23 -27.27
CA GLY A 43 -0.37 -25.29 -28.72
C GLY A 43 1.02 -25.73 -29.15
N SER A 44 1.10 -26.78 -29.97
CA SER A 44 2.38 -27.29 -30.49
C SER A 44 2.92 -26.48 -31.68
N ASP A 45 2.19 -25.46 -32.12
CA ASP A 45 2.62 -24.58 -33.20
C ASP A 45 3.58 -23.48 -32.71
N SER A 46 4.32 -22.91 -33.66
CA SER A 46 5.30 -21.85 -33.40
C SER A 46 4.66 -20.56 -32.89
N VAL A 47 3.40 -20.31 -33.22
CA VAL A 47 2.63 -19.12 -32.82
C VAL A 47 2.27 -19.18 -31.34
N SER A 48 1.81 -20.33 -30.86
CA SER A 48 1.42 -20.58 -29.46
C SER A 48 2.62 -20.52 -28.53
N ASN A 49 3.76 -21.06 -28.98
CA ASN A 49 5.02 -20.95 -28.26
C ASN A 49 5.50 -19.49 -28.16
N HIS A 50 5.40 -18.73 -29.27
CA HIS A 50 5.77 -17.31 -29.27
C HIS A 50 4.85 -16.48 -28.37
N ALA A 51 3.53 -16.70 -28.43
CA ALA A 51 2.57 -16.02 -27.56
C ALA A 51 2.78 -16.34 -26.07
N THR A 52 3.13 -17.58 -25.74
CA THR A 52 3.49 -17.97 -24.36
C THR A 52 4.73 -17.23 -23.89
N GLN A 53 5.75 -17.13 -24.74
CA GLN A 53 6.99 -16.41 -24.42
C GLN A 53 6.72 -14.90 -24.20
N GLU A 54 5.92 -14.27 -25.05
CA GLU A 54 5.56 -12.85 -24.94
C GLU A 54 4.76 -12.56 -23.66
N ILE A 55 3.77 -13.40 -23.32
CA ILE A 55 3.00 -13.26 -22.08
C ILE A 55 3.91 -13.44 -20.86
N ARG A 56 4.83 -14.40 -20.91
CA ARG A 56 5.80 -14.61 -19.84
C ARG A 56 6.71 -13.41 -19.65
N ASN A 57 7.21 -12.82 -20.74
CA ASN A 57 8.06 -11.63 -20.69
C ASN A 57 7.27 -10.44 -20.13
N LEU A 58 6.06 -10.17 -20.64
CA LEU A 58 5.21 -9.08 -20.16
C LEU A 58 4.86 -9.22 -18.67
N THR A 59 4.78 -10.46 -18.18
CA THR A 59 4.41 -10.74 -16.79
C THR A 59 5.62 -10.76 -15.85
N LEU A 60 6.80 -11.25 -16.25
CA LEU A 60 7.93 -11.52 -15.36
C LEU A 60 9.21 -10.75 -15.65
N ASP A 61 9.36 -10.14 -16.83
CA ASP A 61 10.61 -9.49 -17.21
C ASP A 61 10.80 -8.16 -16.48
N SER A 62 11.81 -8.11 -15.61
CA SER A 62 12.15 -6.93 -14.82
C SER A 62 12.75 -5.79 -15.66
N GLU A 63 13.36 -6.07 -16.83
CA GLU A 63 14.00 -5.03 -17.65
C GLU A 63 13.00 -4.26 -18.53
N SER A 64 11.91 -4.89 -18.95
CA SER A 64 10.89 -4.26 -19.79
C SER A 64 9.77 -3.54 -19.02
N GLY A 65 9.87 -3.44 -17.68
CA GLY A 65 8.80 -2.88 -16.86
C GLY A 65 7.58 -3.79 -16.80
N SER A 66 7.79 -5.07 -16.48
CA SER A 66 6.71 -6.07 -16.40
C SER A 66 5.59 -5.65 -15.46
N LEU A 67 4.41 -6.22 -15.73
CA LEU A 67 3.24 -6.13 -14.87
C LEU A 67 3.60 -6.47 -13.41
N PHE A 68 4.43 -7.49 -13.19
CA PHE A 68 4.88 -7.86 -11.85
C PHE A 68 5.67 -6.74 -11.16
N HIS A 69 6.63 -6.13 -11.84
CA HIS A 69 7.41 -5.02 -11.28
C HIS A 69 6.53 -3.83 -10.87
N ALA A 70 5.58 -3.45 -11.74
CA ALA A 70 4.65 -2.36 -11.45
C ALA A 70 3.77 -2.68 -10.24
N ILE A 71 3.21 -3.90 -10.16
CA ILE A 71 2.34 -4.30 -9.05
C ILE A 71 3.12 -4.36 -7.73
N THR A 72 4.37 -4.86 -7.74
CA THR A 72 5.22 -4.88 -6.55
C THR A 72 5.54 -3.47 -6.06
N ALA A 73 5.83 -2.53 -6.96
CA ALA A 73 6.06 -1.14 -6.60
C ALA A 73 4.81 -0.49 -5.97
N TYR A 74 3.61 -0.77 -6.49
CA TYR A 74 2.36 -0.32 -5.89
C TYR A 74 2.13 -0.92 -4.50
N GLN A 75 2.43 -2.21 -4.31
CA GLN A 75 2.33 -2.85 -3.01
C GLN A 75 3.22 -2.16 -1.97
N GLU A 76 4.48 -1.91 -2.31
CA GLU A 76 5.43 -1.25 -1.41
C GLU A 76 5.01 0.18 -1.06
N ALA A 77 4.53 0.94 -2.04
CA ALA A 77 4.03 2.29 -1.83
C ALA A 77 2.81 2.32 -0.89
N ILE A 78 1.84 1.41 -1.10
CA ILE A 78 0.65 1.31 -0.24
C ILE A 78 1.04 0.89 1.19
N ALA A 79 1.91 -0.12 1.33
CA ALA A 79 2.38 -0.58 2.65
C ALA A 79 3.13 0.53 3.41
N THR A 80 3.97 1.29 2.71
CA THR A 80 4.67 2.46 3.27
C THR A 80 3.66 3.51 3.75
N GLN A 81 2.63 3.79 2.95
CA GLN A 81 1.62 4.78 3.29
C GLN A 81 0.75 4.35 4.48
N ILE A 82 0.40 3.07 4.58
CA ILE A 82 -0.25 2.48 5.77
C ILE A 82 0.61 2.70 7.01
N THR A 83 1.89 2.33 6.95
CA THR A 83 2.82 2.44 8.08
C THR A 83 2.99 3.89 8.54
N ASN A 84 3.12 4.81 7.59
CA ASN A 84 3.26 6.23 7.88
C ASN A 84 1.99 6.81 8.52
N LEU A 85 0.81 6.43 8.03
CA LEU A 85 -0.46 6.88 8.59
C LEU A 85 -0.68 6.32 10.00
N GLU A 86 -0.42 5.03 10.23
CA GLU A 86 -0.51 4.40 11.56
C GLU A 86 0.46 5.05 12.55
N THR A 87 1.70 5.30 12.13
CA THR A 87 2.71 6.01 12.95
C THR A 87 2.26 7.43 13.29
N THR A 88 1.69 8.14 12.32
CA THR A 88 1.23 9.51 12.54
C THR A 88 0.04 9.56 13.53
N LEU A 89 -0.90 8.62 13.41
CA LEU A 89 -2.02 8.50 14.35
C LEU A 89 -1.56 8.18 15.77
N LEU A 90 -0.60 7.27 15.94
CA LEU A 90 -0.01 6.95 17.24
C LEU A 90 0.69 8.15 17.87
N ASN A 91 1.50 8.88 17.09
CA ASN A 91 2.18 10.08 17.56
C ASN A 91 1.20 11.18 17.96
N TYR A 92 0.11 11.34 17.20
CA TYR A 92 -0.93 12.30 17.52
C TYR A 92 -1.64 11.95 18.83
N HIS A 93 -2.07 10.70 19.00
CA HIS A 93 -2.70 10.22 20.24
C HIS A 93 -1.78 10.41 21.46
N SER A 94 -0.50 10.04 21.34
CA SER A 94 0.47 10.20 22.42
C SER A 94 0.68 11.68 22.79
N THR A 95 0.66 12.57 21.79
CA THR A 95 0.78 14.01 22.02
C THR A 95 -0.46 14.59 22.71
N GLU A 96 -1.67 14.17 22.30
CA GLU A 96 -2.91 14.54 22.99
C GLU A 96 -2.94 14.03 24.43
N GLU A 97 -2.53 12.79 24.69
CA GLU A 97 -2.43 12.23 26.05
C GLU A 97 -1.48 13.05 26.94
N LEU A 98 -0.30 13.41 26.42
CA LEU A 98 0.66 14.25 27.14
C LEU A 98 0.08 15.65 27.43
N ASN A 99 -0.57 16.26 26.44
CA ASN A 99 -1.21 17.58 26.59
C ASN A 99 -2.35 17.53 27.62
N ALA A 100 -3.18 16.48 27.61
CA ALA A 100 -4.27 16.29 28.56
C ALA A 100 -3.75 16.17 30.01
N ILE A 101 -2.64 15.47 30.21
CA ILE A 101 -1.98 15.34 31.53
C ILE A 101 -1.45 16.71 31.99
N THR A 102 -0.74 17.44 31.13
CA THR A 102 -0.19 18.76 31.49
C THR A 102 -1.26 19.83 31.71
N GLY A 103 -2.35 19.81 30.92
CA GLY A 103 -3.48 20.73 31.07
C GLY A 103 -4.23 20.53 32.39
N ALA A 104 -4.50 19.27 32.76
CA ALA A 104 -5.13 18.94 34.05
C ALA A 104 -4.24 19.28 35.27
N SER A 105 -2.92 19.28 35.09
CA SER A 105 -1.95 19.60 36.15
C SER A 105 -1.89 21.11 36.46
N MET A 106 -2.19 21.98 35.49
CA MET A 106 -2.21 23.43 35.72
C MET A 106 -3.50 23.91 36.38
N ASP A 107 -4.64 23.28 36.08
CA ASP A 107 -5.95 23.64 36.65
C ASP A 107 -6.04 23.35 38.16
N LEU A 108 -5.22 22.43 38.68
CA LEU A 108 -5.18 22.06 40.11
C LEU A 108 -4.30 22.97 40.98
N LEU A 109 -3.62 23.97 40.38
CA LEU A 109 -2.75 24.91 41.10
C LEU A 109 -3.35 26.33 41.22
N GLU A 110 -4.55 26.57 40.68
CA GLU A 110 -5.27 27.86 40.75
C GLU A 110 -6.43 27.93 41.77
N THR A 111 -6.57 26.94 42.67
CA THR A 111 -7.52 26.98 43.81
C THR A 111 -6.81 27.07 45.14
#